data_AF-A0A382DH43-F1
#
_entry.id   AF-A0A382DH43-F1
#
_cell.length_a   1.000
_cell.length_b   1.000
_cell.length_c   1.000
_cell.angle_alpha   90.00
_cell.angle_beta   90.00
_cell.angle_gamma   90.00
#
_symmetry.space_group_name_H-M   'P 1'
#
loop_
_entity.id
_entity.type
_entity.pdbx_description
1 polymer ?
#
loop_
_entity_poly.entity_id
_entity_poly.type
_entity_poly.pdbx_seq_one_letter_code
_entity_poly.pdbx_strand_id
1 'polypeptide(L)'
;PVGPGVLFDALDPAVKKWYVPQELFNEYQWQQQGYTNYARRHFQRYVSTSQEGEYFYDLYGNYITRGQLVYDWSIAAPQTAGSSLFKTPFFSSWFSSLVIASDQKGQYAYALTIGDRIRTTLTPMTFSKPTFAGIQLDLATDKYEATLIVSRPSSPGQVETAQTASTARFRSNDTNLLGGRGTIQLGDFVNLGATYVNAFNSTTKGQAFEGNPFKGTLTEGQNNADITRIEVRLSDDSPEDDSAGAAFFQEEMIITTVDGERISNRRQIGQSNVLAYRPSVQGGFRREGFLSADGNEVIVLIYDLEGPQYRNAFGPQPEQIKSIEFLLLLANDYRIDVTSNRQLNANGQPVLLSEGIPERTVRADGNVKDGSNQGFVRVKYGLPVANEIFGVTLDLTDVGGFYLSGEWDRNRQHFRYPRRSEIDVTNHHAHNLSADAWFVNAYKREYPYYGFGEVFSVDPSYSTSSFLAGTLNDAADINYDDATRFAYEFVDDNDDQDRNPDWLRANFSQDRRVFPGFDENNDFINDFNQNDSDLRRNTVPDYEEPFLRYASDRPEFLFGVDMNNNGIVDRFENDNLPDFLYKRDRRGYNVYVGSHLGPEARL
;
A
#
# COMPACT_ATOMS: atom_id res chain seq x y z
N PRO A 1 9.15 43.46 -23.46
CA PRO A 1 9.51 42.70 -24.67
C PRO A 1 8.68 43.17 -25.87
N VAL A 2 9.30 43.87 -26.81
CA VAL A 2 8.67 44.26 -28.07
C VAL A 2 8.60 43.00 -28.93
N GLY A 3 7.39 42.57 -29.31
CA GLY A 3 7.20 41.40 -30.18
C GLY A 3 7.92 41.54 -31.52
N PRO A 4 8.09 40.44 -32.28
CA PRO A 4 8.71 40.49 -33.60
C PRO A 4 7.97 41.53 -34.46
N GLY A 5 8.72 42.52 -34.93
CA GLY A 5 8.18 43.64 -35.70
C GLY A 5 7.59 43.14 -37.01
N VAL A 6 6.29 43.37 -37.20
CA VAL A 6 5.57 43.01 -38.43
C VAL A 6 6.07 43.90 -39.56
N LEU A 7 6.75 43.32 -40.54
CA LEU A 7 7.12 43.99 -41.77
C LEU A 7 5.92 43.99 -42.72
N PHE A 8 5.24 45.13 -42.84
CA PHE A 8 4.23 45.34 -43.88
C PHE A 8 4.92 45.74 -45.20
N ASP A 9 5.31 44.76 -46.01
CA ASP A 9 5.67 44.99 -47.40
C ASP A 9 4.65 44.34 -48.37
N ALA A 10 4.66 44.81 -49.62
CA ALA A 10 3.59 44.74 -50.61
C ALA A 10 2.87 43.37 -50.75
N LEU A 11 1.53 43.42 -50.70
CA LEU A 11 0.60 42.30 -50.83
C LEU A 11 0.52 41.78 -52.28
N ASP A 12 0.91 40.53 -52.50
CA ASP A 12 0.65 39.77 -53.74
C ASP A 12 -0.85 39.38 -53.82
N PRO A 13 -1.61 39.66 -54.91
CA PRO A 13 -3.08 39.67 -54.89
C PRO A 13 -3.78 38.31 -54.84
N ALA A 14 -3.08 37.19 -54.70
CA ALA A 14 -3.67 35.85 -54.74
C ALA A 14 -4.08 35.27 -53.37
N VAL A 15 -3.76 35.95 -52.27
CA VAL A 15 -3.99 35.47 -50.90
C VAL A 15 -5.04 36.33 -50.21
N LYS A 16 -5.94 35.70 -49.45
CA LYS A 16 -7.07 36.27 -48.68
C LYS A 16 -7.00 37.80 -48.50
N LYS A 17 -8.03 38.53 -48.98
CA LYS A 17 -8.23 40.00 -48.84
C LYS A 17 -8.32 40.54 -47.39
N TRP A 18 -7.83 39.79 -46.40
CA TRP A 18 -7.92 40.11 -44.98
C TRP A 18 -6.52 40.02 -44.38
N TYR A 19 -6.09 41.12 -43.78
CA TYR A 19 -4.81 41.40 -43.11
C TYR A 19 -4.30 40.26 -42.24
N VAL A 20 -3.58 39.30 -42.82
CA VAL A 20 -2.83 38.29 -42.08
C VAL A 20 -1.36 38.63 -42.31
N PRO A 21 -0.61 39.02 -41.26
CA PRO A 21 0.85 39.23 -41.33
C PRO A 21 1.54 38.10 -42.11
N GLN A 22 2.51 38.46 -42.96
CA GLN A 22 3.21 37.49 -43.80
C GLN A 22 3.88 36.38 -42.97
N GLU A 23 4.30 36.69 -41.74
CA GLU A 23 4.89 35.71 -40.84
C GLU A 23 3.89 34.59 -40.48
N LEU A 24 2.64 34.94 -40.20
CA LEU A 24 1.59 33.96 -39.88
C LEU A 24 1.19 33.13 -41.12
N PHE A 25 1.23 33.70 -42.32
CA PHE A 25 0.99 32.93 -43.53
C PHE A 25 2.08 31.88 -43.78
N ASN A 26 3.35 32.28 -43.57
CA ASN A 26 4.50 31.38 -43.72
C ASN A 26 4.57 30.33 -42.61
N GLU A 27 4.22 30.70 -41.38
CA GLU A 27 4.12 29.77 -40.25
C GLU A 27 3.01 28.75 -40.53
N TYR A 28 1.76 29.18 -40.68
CA TYR A 28 0.62 28.25 -40.77
C TYR A 28 0.39 27.62 -42.16
N GLN A 29 1.17 27.98 -43.18
CA GLN A 29 1.14 27.38 -44.53
C GLN A 29 -0.29 27.25 -45.11
N TRP A 30 -1.13 28.29 -44.97
CA TRP A 30 -2.56 28.21 -45.29
C TRP A 30 -2.85 27.98 -46.79
N GLN A 31 -3.28 26.76 -47.15
CA GLN A 31 -3.68 26.41 -48.53
C GLN A 31 -5.21 26.36 -48.70
N GLN A 32 -5.85 27.53 -48.80
CA GLN A 32 -7.33 27.63 -48.86
C GLN A 32 -7.98 27.02 -50.11
N GLN A 33 -7.25 26.90 -51.22
CA GLN A 33 -7.75 26.31 -52.46
C GLN A 33 -7.29 24.86 -52.65
N GLY A 34 -6.60 24.28 -51.66
CA GLY A 34 -6.11 22.92 -51.71
C GLY A 34 -7.26 21.91 -51.69
N TYR A 35 -7.45 21.18 -52.79
CA TYR A 35 -8.35 20.03 -52.80
C TYR A 35 -7.75 18.90 -51.94
N THR A 36 -8.44 18.55 -50.86
CA THR A 36 -8.05 17.44 -49.99
C THR A 36 -8.67 16.14 -50.49
N ASN A 37 -7.83 15.14 -50.79
CA ASN A 37 -8.26 13.79 -51.14
C ASN A 37 -7.44 12.77 -50.37
N TYR A 38 -8.04 12.25 -49.30
CA TYR A 38 -7.39 11.29 -48.41
C TYR A 38 -7.41 9.84 -48.93
N ALA A 39 -8.03 9.59 -50.09
CA ALA A 39 -7.95 8.28 -50.75
C ALA A 39 -6.62 8.07 -51.48
N ARG A 40 -5.90 9.16 -51.82
CA ARG A 40 -4.58 9.11 -52.47
C ARG A 40 -3.44 9.66 -51.61
N ARG A 41 -3.77 10.31 -50.49
CA ARG A 41 -2.80 10.90 -49.56
C ARG A 41 -3.24 10.60 -48.14
N HIS A 42 -2.31 10.44 -47.22
CA HIS A 42 -2.66 10.28 -45.81
C HIS A 42 -3.38 11.54 -45.30
N PHE A 43 -4.26 11.36 -44.32
CA PHE A 43 -4.86 12.46 -43.60
C PHE A 43 -3.77 13.34 -42.98
N GLN A 44 -3.87 14.65 -43.19
CA GLN A 44 -2.95 15.64 -42.64
C GLN A 44 -3.69 16.45 -41.58
N ARG A 45 -3.03 16.75 -40.46
CA ARG A 45 -3.57 17.63 -39.41
C ARG A 45 -3.81 19.04 -39.95
N TYR A 46 -4.73 19.76 -39.31
CA TYR A 46 -5.08 21.14 -39.68
C TYR A 46 -3.93 22.14 -39.47
N VAL A 47 -3.03 21.88 -38.51
CA VAL A 47 -1.81 22.64 -38.23
C VAL A 47 -0.63 21.68 -38.02
N SER A 48 0.59 22.16 -38.24
CA SER A 48 1.80 21.39 -37.97
C SER A 48 1.90 21.11 -36.47
N THR A 49 2.36 19.91 -36.09
CA THR A 49 2.61 19.56 -34.69
C THR A 49 3.66 20.46 -34.04
N SER A 50 4.56 21.07 -34.82
CA SER A 50 5.52 22.08 -34.34
C SER A 50 4.88 23.41 -33.91
N GLN A 51 3.60 23.62 -34.23
CA GLN A 51 2.81 24.80 -33.86
C GLN A 51 1.76 24.50 -32.78
N GLU A 52 1.69 23.26 -32.29
CA GLU A 52 0.82 22.91 -31.17
C GLU A 52 1.55 23.21 -29.85
N GLY A 53 0.85 23.69 -28.83
CA GLY A 53 1.43 23.97 -27.51
C GLY A 53 1.49 25.45 -27.12
N GLU A 54 1.59 25.67 -25.82
CA GLU A 54 1.81 26.96 -25.15
C GLU A 54 3.31 27.27 -25.08
N TYR A 55 3.64 28.55 -25.00
CA TYR A 55 5.00 29.03 -24.82
C TYR A 55 5.35 29.07 -23.33
N PHE A 56 6.43 28.38 -22.94
CA PHE A 56 6.97 28.39 -21.58
C PHE A 56 8.15 29.35 -21.48
N TYR A 57 8.14 30.16 -20.42
CA TYR A 57 9.17 31.15 -20.13
C TYR A 57 9.73 30.91 -18.73
N ASP A 58 11.00 31.30 -18.51
CA ASP A 58 11.60 31.30 -17.18
C ASP A 58 11.07 32.46 -16.32
N LEU A 59 11.49 32.50 -15.04
CA LEU A 59 11.14 33.55 -14.08
C LEU A 59 11.57 34.97 -14.54
N TYR A 60 12.47 35.08 -15.51
CA TYR A 60 12.97 36.34 -16.08
C TYR A 60 12.31 36.69 -17.43
N GLY A 61 11.38 35.87 -17.91
CA GLY A 61 10.67 36.05 -19.17
C GLY A 61 11.45 35.59 -20.42
N ASN A 62 12.54 34.83 -20.25
CA ASN A 62 13.24 34.21 -21.38
C ASN A 62 12.49 32.97 -21.85
N TYR A 63 12.37 32.80 -23.15
CA TYR A 63 11.72 31.63 -23.74
C TYR A 63 12.52 30.36 -23.44
N ILE A 64 11.86 29.35 -22.85
CA ILE A 64 12.45 28.03 -22.58
C ILE A 64 12.07 27.07 -23.70
N THR A 65 10.78 26.86 -23.92
CA THR A 65 10.27 25.84 -24.84
C THR A 65 8.80 26.09 -25.20
N ARG A 66 8.28 25.36 -26.19
CA ARG A 66 6.87 25.32 -26.56
C ARG A 66 6.36 23.89 -26.41
N GLY A 67 5.23 23.70 -25.75
CA GLY A 67 4.69 22.36 -25.49
C GLY A 67 3.32 22.38 -24.81
N GLN A 68 2.85 21.22 -24.38
CA GLN A 68 1.64 21.10 -23.56
C GLN A 68 2.04 20.64 -22.16
N LEU A 69 1.46 21.23 -21.13
CA LEU A 69 1.56 20.66 -19.78
C LEU A 69 0.72 19.39 -19.73
N VAL A 70 1.33 18.28 -19.34
CA VAL A 70 0.67 16.96 -19.31
C VAL A 70 0.40 16.54 -17.86
N TYR A 71 1.39 16.71 -17.00
CA TYR A 71 1.38 16.30 -15.60
C TYR A 71 2.17 17.33 -14.80
N ASP A 72 1.66 17.69 -13.62
CA ASP A 72 2.36 18.53 -12.66
C ASP A 72 2.11 18.01 -11.24
N TRP A 73 3.19 17.90 -10.48
CA TRP A 73 3.16 17.62 -9.05
C TRP A 73 4.10 18.59 -8.34
N SER A 74 3.52 19.48 -7.53
CA SER A 74 4.26 20.45 -6.74
C SER A 74 3.93 20.33 -5.26
N ILE A 75 4.93 20.59 -4.41
CA ILE A 75 4.79 20.63 -2.95
C ILE A 75 5.46 21.90 -2.45
N ALA A 76 4.67 22.78 -1.83
CA ALA A 76 5.10 24.00 -1.17
C ALA A 76 4.80 23.89 0.34
N ALA A 77 5.84 23.97 1.16
CA ALA A 77 5.72 23.94 2.63
C ALA A 77 6.66 24.99 3.27
N PRO A 78 6.25 25.68 4.35
CA PRO A 78 4.95 25.57 5.02
C PRO A 78 3.86 26.40 4.32
N GLN A 79 2.79 25.76 3.84
CA GLN A 79 1.66 26.42 3.19
C GLN A 79 0.38 25.60 3.36
N THR A 80 -0.75 26.24 3.62
CA THR A 80 -2.07 25.59 3.55
C THR A 80 -2.38 25.22 2.11
N ALA A 81 -2.87 24.00 1.88
CA ALA A 81 -3.14 23.48 0.54
C ALA A 81 -1.88 23.50 -0.35
N GLY A 82 -0.74 23.17 0.24
CA GLY A 82 0.59 23.32 -0.36
C GLY A 82 0.98 22.19 -1.32
N SER A 83 0.27 21.05 -1.32
CA SER A 83 0.53 19.96 -2.27
C SER A 83 -0.47 20.02 -3.43
N SER A 84 -0.01 20.27 -4.65
CA SER A 84 -0.82 20.22 -5.87
C SER A 84 -0.40 19.05 -6.75
N LEU A 85 -1.36 18.27 -7.21
CA LEU A 85 -1.14 17.24 -8.23
C LEU A 85 -2.29 17.30 -9.21
N PHE A 86 -1.98 17.51 -10.48
CA PHE A 86 -2.98 17.57 -11.54
C PHE A 86 -2.48 16.94 -12.84
N LYS A 87 -3.45 16.46 -13.62
CA LYS A 87 -3.28 15.81 -14.92
C LYS A 87 -4.15 16.53 -15.92
N THR A 88 -3.61 16.91 -17.07
CA THR A 88 -4.40 17.61 -18.09
C THR A 88 -5.18 16.61 -18.95
N PRO A 89 -6.21 17.05 -19.71
CA PRO A 89 -6.89 16.19 -20.67
C PRO A 89 -5.96 15.47 -21.65
N PHE A 90 -4.82 16.08 -21.98
CA PHE A 90 -3.82 15.46 -22.87
C PHE A 90 -3.24 14.18 -22.29
N PHE A 91 -3.07 14.10 -20.96
CA PHE A 91 -2.58 12.89 -20.29
C PHE A 91 -3.48 11.69 -20.57
N SER A 92 -4.79 11.82 -20.37
CA SER A 92 -5.73 10.70 -20.60
C SER A 92 -6.05 10.46 -22.07
N SER A 93 -6.19 11.51 -22.87
CA SER A 93 -6.66 11.39 -24.26
C SER A 93 -5.54 11.07 -25.25
N TRP A 94 -4.48 11.89 -25.28
CA TRP A 94 -3.37 11.69 -26.21
C TRP A 94 -2.47 10.56 -25.72
N PHE A 95 -2.07 10.61 -24.45
CA PHE A 95 -1.12 9.65 -23.88
C PHE A 95 -1.79 8.40 -23.28
N SER A 96 -3.11 8.27 -23.35
CA SER A 96 -3.83 7.10 -22.79
C SER A 96 -3.49 6.83 -21.32
N SER A 97 -3.22 7.89 -20.56
CA SER A 97 -2.79 7.87 -19.15
C SER A 97 -1.44 7.18 -18.89
N LEU A 98 -0.54 7.19 -19.89
CA LEU A 98 0.82 6.66 -19.79
C LEU A 98 1.81 7.51 -20.61
N VAL A 99 2.78 8.12 -19.94
CA VAL A 99 3.86 8.91 -20.55
C VAL A 99 5.18 8.22 -20.22
N ILE A 100 5.97 7.90 -21.25
CA ILE A 100 7.29 7.28 -21.08
C ILE A 100 8.32 8.14 -21.81
N ALA A 101 9.37 8.52 -21.08
CA ALA A 101 10.56 9.17 -21.64
C ALA A 101 11.79 8.31 -21.31
N SER A 102 12.46 7.79 -22.34
CA SER A 102 13.61 6.91 -22.18
C SER A 102 14.75 7.30 -23.11
N ASP A 103 15.98 7.03 -22.69
CA ASP A 103 17.18 7.15 -23.52
C ASP A 103 18.19 6.07 -23.15
N GLN A 104 19.11 5.78 -24.06
CA GLN A 104 20.18 4.82 -23.86
C GLN A 104 21.48 5.32 -24.47
N LYS A 105 22.55 5.28 -23.68
CA LYS A 105 23.90 5.61 -24.14
C LYS A 105 24.91 4.59 -23.64
N GLY A 106 25.40 3.76 -24.57
CA GLY A 106 26.29 2.66 -24.24
C GLY A 106 25.61 1.66 -23.31
N GLN A 107 26.27 1.35 -22.20
CA GLN A 107 25.75 0.45 -21.16
C GLN A 107 24.69 1.10 -20.26
N TYR A 108 24.41 2.41 -20.36
CA TYR A 108 23.45 3.08 -19.48
C TYR A 108 22.11 3.25 -20.20
N ALA A 109 21.05 2.67 -19.64
CA ALA A 109 19.67 2.88 -20.05
C ALA A 109 18.88 3.51 -18.89
N TYR A 110 17.98 4.44 -19.20
CA TYR A 110 17.03 4.96 -18.21
C TYR A 110 15.66 5.20 -18.83
N ALA A 111 14.62 5.10 -18.01
CA ALA A 111 13.25 5.40 -18.39
C ALA A 111 12.52 6.11 -17.24
N LEU A 112 11.82 7.20 -17.54
CA LEU A 112 10.87 7.87 -16.67
C LEU A 112 9.47 7.58 -17.19
N THR A 113 8.67 6.89 -16.38
CA THR A 113 7.31 6.50 -16.68
C THR A 113 6.36 7.20 -15.71
N ILE A 114 5.32 7.85 -16.23
CA ILE A 114 4.25 8.48 -15.45
C ILE A 114 2.93 7.88 -15.94
N GLY A 115 2.16 7.28 -15.05
CA GLY A 115 0.97 6.54 -15.47
C GLY A 115 -0.05 6.32 -14.36
N ASP A 116 -1.27 5.98 -14.76
CA ASP A 116 -2.35 5.57 -13.84
C ASP A 116 -2.37 4.06 -13.60
N ARG A 117 -1.74 3.29 -14.49
CA ARG A 117 -1.74 1.82 -14.49
C ARG A 117 -0.41 1.30 -15.01
N ILE A 118 0.61 1.33 -14.16
CA ILE A 118 1.93 0.77 -14.43
C ILE A 118 2.00 -0.58 -13.72
N ARG A 119 2.29 -1.68 -14.44
CA ARG A 119 2.61 -2.95 -13.76
C ARG A 119 4.00 -2.82 -13.15
N THR A 120 4.09 -2.94 -11.84
CA THR A 120 5.32 -2.69 -11.11
C THR A 120 5.51 -3.69 -9.99
N THR A 121 6.62 -4.41 -10.02
CA THR A 121 7.04 -5.32 -8.94
C THR A 121 8.47 -4.99 -8.55
N LEU A 122 8.69 -4.65 -7.28
CA LEU A 122 10.03 -4.54 -6.70
C LEU A 122 10.44 -5.91 -6.19
N THR A 123 9.64 -6.49 -5.30
CA THR A 123 9.67 -7.91 -4.91
C THR A 123 8.26 -8.37 -4.55
N PRO A 124 7.97 -9.69 -4.60
CA PRO A 124 6.67 -10.22 -4.19
C PRO A 124 6.31 -9.91 -2.73
N MET A 125 7.30 -9.73 -1.85
CA MET A 125 7.07 -9.51 -0.42
C MET A 125 7.01 -8.03 -0.03
N THR A 126 7.48 -7.10 -0.87
CA THR A 126 7.55 -5.66 -0.53
C THR A 126 6.60 -4.78 -1.33
N PHE A 127 6.56 -4.92 -2.66
CA PHE A 127 5.70 -4.14 -3.54
C PHE A 127 5.49 -4.87 -4.86
N SER A 128 4.24 -5.21 -5.16
CA SER A 128 3.81 -5.84 -6.41
C SER A 128 2.42 -5.36 -6.76
N LYS A 129 2.28 -4.64 -7.87
CA LYS A 129 1.02 -4.07 -8.31
C LYS A 129 0.78 -4.31 -9.80
N PRO A 130 -0.39 -4.85 -10.20
CA PRO A 130 -0.79 -4.86 -11.60
C PRO A 130 -1.07 -3.44 -12.11
N THR A 131 -1.55 -2.54 -11.25
CA THR A 131 -1.90 -1.15 -11.61
C THR A 131 -1.39 -0.12 -10.62
N PHE A 132 -0.08 0.14 -10.61
CA PHE A 132 0.52 1.26 -9.90
C PHE A 132 0.19 2.61 -10.60
N ALA A 133 -0.36 3.56 -9.85
CA ALA A 133 -0.57 4.93 -10.29
C ALA A 133 0.48 5.85 -9.69
N GLY A 134 1.34 6.45 -10.51
CA GLY A 134 2.42 7.31 -10.02
C GLY A 134 3.52 7.54 -11.05
N ILE A 135 4.72 7.80 -10.52
CA ILE A 135 5.95 7.99 -11.28
C ILE A 135 6.87 6.80 -10.98
N GLN A 136 7.44 6.21 -12.02
CA GLN A 136 8.49 5.20 -11.95
C GLN A 136 9.71 5.69 -12.74
N LEU A 137 10.88 5.65 -12.12
CA LEU A 137 12.17 5.91 -12.75
C LEU A 137 13.01 4.64 -12.70
N ASP A 138 13.36 4.12 -13.86
CA ASP A 138 14.22 2.95 -14.03
C ASP A 138 15.58 3.37 -14.57
N LEU A 139 16.62 2.74 -14.05
CA LEU A 139 18.00 2.86 -14.49
C LEU A 139 18.61 1.46 -14.57
N ALA A 140 19.21 1.13 -15.70
CA ALA A 140 19.87 -0.15 -15.90
C ALA A 140 21.25 0.04 -16.52
N THR A 141 22.18 -0.80 -16.07
CA THR A 141 23.54 -0.95 -16.57
C THR A 141 23.94 -2.41 -16.60
N ASP A 142 25.10 -2.74 -17.18
CA ASP A 142 25.62 -4.11 -17.22
C ASP A 142 25.76 -4.79 -15.84
N LYS A 143 25.83 -4.04 -14.73
CA LYS A 143 26.03 -4.59 -13.38
C LYS A 143 25.07 -4.06 -12.31
N TYR A 144 24.34 -3.01 -12.60
CA TYR A 144 23.50 -2.31 -11.64
C TYR A 144 22.15 -2.01 -12.27
N GLU A 145 21.09 -2.31 -11.54
CA GLU A 145 19.75 -1.85 -11.89
C GLU A 145 19.16 -1.12 -10.69
N ALA A 146 18.34 -0.11 -10.95
CA ALA A 146 17.65 0.64 -9.94
C ALA A 146 16.28 1.10 -10.44
N THR A 147 15.27 0.93 -9.60
CA THR A 147 13.91 1.43 -9.83
C THR A 147 13.53 2.30 -8.65
N LEU A 148 12.97 3.48 -8.91
CA LEU A 148 12.40 4.39 -7.93
C LEU A 148 10.93 4.61 -8.28
N ILE A 149 10.04 4.48 -7.30
CA ILE A 149 8.61 4.77 -7.44
C ILE A 149 8.18 5.84 -6.46
N VAL A 150 7.32 6.75 -6.94
CA VAL A 150 6.74 7.81 -6.12
C VAL A 150 5.27 7.97 -6.48
N SER A 151 4.40 8.08 -5.47
CA SER A 151 2.97 8.31 -5.67
C SER A 151 2.34 9.07 -4.51
N ARG A 152 1.13 9.58 -4.75
CA ARG A 152 0.24 10.11 -3.73
C ARG A 152 -1.05 9.28 -3.72
N PRO A 153 -1.02 8.07 -3.12
CA PRO A 153 -2.13 7.11 -3.21
C PRO A 153 -3.45 7.63 -2.63
N SER A 154 -3.41 8.53 -1.65
CA SER A 154 -4.62 9.15 -1.09
C SER A 154 -5.41 9.98 -2.10
N SER A 155 -4.75 10.49 -3.12
CA SER A 155 -5.32 11.37 -4.12
C SER A 155 -4.39 11.41 -5.34
N PRO A 156 -4.41 10.37 -6.22
CA PRO A 156 -3.47 10.23 -7.33
C PRO A 156 -3.65 11.27 -8.45
N GLY A 157 -4.45 12.32 -8.22
CA GLY A 157 -4.82 13.31 -9.22
C GLY A 157 -5.91 12.79 -10.15
N GLN A 158 -6.87 13.65 -10.49
CA GLN A 158 -7.89 13.37 -11.50
C GLN A 158 -7.55 14.18 -12.75
N VAL A 159 -7.98 13.70 -13.92
CA VAL A 159 -7.84 14.46 -15.17
C VAL A 159 -8.77 15.67 -15.09
N GLU A 160 -8.22 16.87 -15.22
CA GLU A 160 -9.00 18.10 -15.19
C GLU A 160 -9.95 18.18 -16.39
N THR A 161 -11.18 18.62 -16.12
CA THR A 161 -12.19 19.00 -17.11
C THR A 161 -12.49 20.48 -16.96
N ALA A 162 -13.19 21.10 -17.92
CA ALA A 162 -13.60 22.51 -17.82
C ALA A 162 -14.43 22.85 -16.55
N GLN A 163 -14.94 21.84 -15.85
CA GLN A 163 -15.68 21.95 -14.58
C GLN A 163 -14.79 21.77 -13.33
N THR A 164 -13.58 21.21 -13.48
CA THR A 164 -12.61 20.91 -12.40
C THR A 164 -11.27 21.65 -12.54
N ALA A 165 -11.11 22.47 -13.59
CA ALA A 165 -9.91 23.28 -13.87
C ALA A 165 -9.59 24.36 -12.82
N SER A 166 -10.47 24.61 -11.84
CA SER A 166 -10.19 25.46 -10.67
C SER A 166 -9.78 24.66 -9.42
N THR A 167 -9.64 23.33 -9.54
CA THR A 167 -9.38 22.40 -8.44
C THR A 167 -8.22 21.47 -8.75
N ALA A 168 -7.07 21.99 -9.17
CA ALA A 168 -5.82 21.27 -8.86
C ALA A 168 -5.95 20.83 -7.39
N ARG A 169 -5.79 19.53 -7.10
CA ARG A 169 -6.14 18.99 -5.77
C ARG A 169 -5.09 19.44 -4.77
N PHE A 170 -5.21 20.70 -4.38
CA PHE A 170 -4.47 21.39 -3.35
C PHE A 170 -4.86 20.77 -2.02
N ARG A 171 -3.87 20.17 -1.37
CA ARG A 171 -4.05 19.44 -0.13
C ARG A 171 -3.07 19.90 0.91
N SER A 172 -3.55 20.00 2.14
CA SER A 172 -2.76 20.29 3.33
C SER A 172 -2.26 19.01 3.98
N ASN A 173 -3.02 17.90 3.87
CA ASN A 173 -2.70 16.62 4.47
C ASN A 173 -2.90 15.50 3.44
N ASP A 174 -1.87 14.67 3.23
CA ASP A 174 -1.89 13.56 2.29
C ASP A 174 -1.02 12.39 2.76
N THR A 175 -1.32 11.19 2.27
CA THR A 175 -0.42 10.05 2.31
C THR A 175 0.39 9.98 1.01
N ASN A 176 1.71 10.02 1.14
CA ASN A 176 2.64 9.82 0.03
C ASN A 176 3.24 8.43 0.09
N LEU A 177 3.62 7.90 -1.07
CA LEU A 177 4.35 6.65 -1.25
C LEU A 177 5.72 6.97 -1.87
N LEU A 178 6.77 6.41 -1.28
CA LEU A 178 8.12 6.37 -1.84
C LEU A 178 8.60 4.93 -1.76
N GLY A 179 9.11 4.40 -2.86
CA GLY A 179 9.73 3.09 -2.86
C GLY A 179 10.84 2.99 -3.88
N GLY A 180 11.65 1.95 -3.78
CA GLY A 180 12.66 1.65 -4.78
C GLY A 180 13.41 0.36 -4.49
N ARG A 181 14.04 -0.16 -5.53
CA ARG A 181 14.87 -1.34 -5.50
C ARG A 181 16.17 -1.04 -6.24
N GLY A 182 17.28 -1.52 -5.71
CA GLY A 182 18.57 -1.51 -6.39
C GLY A 182 19.16 -2.91 -6.36
N THR A 183 19.70 -3.37 -7.50
CA THR A 183 20.39 -4.64 -7.63
C THR A 183 21.84 -4.42 -8.07
N ILE A 184 22.73 -5.31 -7.62
CA ILE A 184 24.12 -5.34 -8.03
C ILE A 184 24.54 -6.77 -8.35
N GLN A 185 25.05 -6.95 -9.55
CA GLN A 185 25.66 -8.21 -9.97
C GLN A 185 27.15 -8.23 -9.57
N LEU A 186 27.52 -9.20 -8.74
CA LEU A 186 28.90 -9.43 -8.28
C LEU A 186 29.47 -10.69 -8.95
N GLY A 187 30.33 -10.48 -9.96
CA GLY A 187 30.82 -11.58 -10.80
C GLY A 187 29.70 -12.13 -11.68
N ASP A 188 29.75 -13.42 -12.00
CA ASP A 188 28.81 -14.06 -12.92
C ASP A 188 27.74 -14.90 -12.19
N PHE A 189 27.81 -14.96 -10.86
CA PHE A 189 27.05 -15.94 -10.05
C PHE A 189 26.35 -15.37 -8.82
N VAL A 190 26.52 -14.09 -8.48
CA VAL A 190 25.84 -13.45 -7.33
C VAL A 190 25.07 -12.21 -7.79
N ASN A 191 23.81 -12.10 -7.40
CA ASN A 191 23.04 -10.87 -7.45
C ASN A 191 22.57 -10.51 -6.03
N LEU A 192 22.82 -9.27 -5.62
CA LEU A 192 22.35 -8.72 -4.35
C LEU A 192 21.36 -7.61 -4.63
N GLY A 193 20.19 -7.66 -4.00
CA GLY A 193 19.18 -6.61 -4.07
C GLY A 193 18.93 -5.97 -2.71
N ALA A 194 18.60 -4.69 -2.73
CA ALA A 194 18.02 -3.99 -1.59
C ALA A 194 16.74 -3.28 -2.03
N THR A 195 15.71 -3.34 -1.19
CA THR A 195 14.41 -2.74 -1.47
C THR A 195 13.95 -1.92 -0.28
N TYR A 196 13.29 -0.80 -0.55
CA TYR A 196 12.71 0.08 0.45
C TYR A 196 11.37 0.58 -0.06
N VAL A 197 10.31 0.50 0.74
CA VAL A 197 8.96 0.95 0.40
C VAL A 197 8.36 1.60 1.62
N ASN A 198 7.76 2.78 1.47
CA ASN A 198 7.17 3.49 2.58
C ASN A 198 5.97 4.33 2.14
N ALA A 199 4.82 4.11 2.77
CA ALA A 199 3.69 5.02 2.71
C ALA A 199 3.57 5.79 4.03
N PHE A 200 3.52 7.11 3.95
CA PHE A 200 3.56 7.98 5.13
C PHE A 200 2.68 9.21 4.97
N ASN A 201 2.02 9.59 6.08
CA ASN A 201 1.23 10.81 6.18
C ASN A 201 2.15 12.03 6.29
N SER A 202 1.79 13.11 5.60
CA SER A 202 2.51 14.38 5.63
C SER A 202 1.54 15.55 5.69
N THR A 203 1.97 16.66 6.29
CA THR A 203 1.21 17.91 6.31
C THR A 203 2.04 19.06 5.77
N THR A 204 1.51 19.82 4.81
CA THR A 204 2.16 21.04 4.32
C THR A 204 1.93 22.22 5.25
N LYS A 205 0.98 22.10 6.20
CA LYS A 205 0.64 23.13 7.19
C LYS A 205 1.41 22.87 8.48
N GLY A 206 2.24 23.82 8.91
CA GLY A 206 2.95 23.77 10.18
C GLY A 206 4.21 22.88 10.21
N GLN A 207 4.51 22.11 9.17
CA GLN A 207 5.83 21.50 9.00
C GLN A 207 6.85 22.58 8.59
N ALA A 208 7.51 23.18 9.57
CA ALA A 208 8.93 23.48 9.39
C ALA A 208 9.66 22.11 9.30
N PHE A 209 10.80 22.03 8.61
CA PHE A 209 11.58 20.80 8.37
C PHE A 209 12.17 20.16 9.66
N GLU A 210 11.36 19.97 10.71
CA GLU A 210 11.75 19.36 11.97
C GLU A 210 11.37 17.88 11.97
N GLY A 211 12.37 17.00 12.06
CA GLY A 211 12.21 15.55 12.11
C GLY A 211 12.37 14.83 10.76
N ASN A 212 12.19 13.50 10.78
CA ASN A 212 12.24 12.66 9.58
C ASN A 212 10.82 12.54 8.98
N PRO A 213 10.54 13.12 7.80
CA PRO A 213 9.21 13.09 7.18
C PRO A 213 8.77 11.68 6.81
N PHE A 214 9.70 10.76 6.57
CA PHE A 214 9.41 9.37 6.21
C PHE A 214 8.84 8.54 7.37
N LYS A 215 8.87 9.05 8.61
CA LYS A 215 8.21 8.39 9.75
C LYS A 215 6.74 8.78 9.91
N GLY A 216 6.22 9.57 8.96
CA GLY A 216 4.87 10.11 8.96
C GLY A 216 4.61 11.14 10.05
N THR A 217 3.55 11.92 9.91
CA THR A 217 3.01 12.83 10.92
C THR A 217 1.51 12.62 11.07
N LEU A 218 0.95 13.04 12.21
CA LEU A 218 -0.51 13.08 12.34
C LEU A 218 -1.08 14.13 11.39
N THR A 219 -2.22 13.83 10.79
CA THR A 219 -2.98 14.82 10.01
C THR A 219 -3.74 15.77 10.92
N GLU A 220 -4.26 16.86 10.37
CA GLU A 220 -5.12 17.80 11.09
C GLU A 220 -6.35 17.11 11.71
N GLY A 221 -6.98 16.17 10.98
CA GLY A 221 -8.11 15.38 11.46
C GLY A 221 -7.73 14.44 12.60
N GLN A 222 -6.57 13.78 12.50
CA GLN A 222 -6.05 12.92 13.58
C GLN A 222 -5.65 13.70 14.85
N ASN A 223 -5.26 14.98 14.71
CA ASN A 223 -4.72 15.82 15.78
C ASN A 223 -5.66 16.94 16.26
N ASN A 224 -6.96 16.88 15.94
CA ASN A 224 -7.90 17.95 16.23
C ASN A 224 -8.37 18.04 17.70
N ALA A 225 -8.14 17.01 18.53
CA ALA A 225 -8.32 17.06 19.97
C ALA A 225 -7.50 15.97 20.70
N ASP A 226 -7.47 16.06 22.02
CA ASP A 226 -6.78 15.11 22.88
C ASP A 226 -7.55 13.79 23.09
N ILE A 227 -6.81 12.77 23.52
CA ILE A 227 -7.36 11.47 23.88
C ILE A 227 -8.02 11.57 25.25
N THR A 228 -9.34 11.31 25.29
CA THR A 228 -10.11 11.31 26.53
C THR A 228 -10.63 9.93 26.90
N ARG A 229 -10.61 8.98 25.95
CA ARG A 229 -11.04 7.59 26.18
C ARG A 229 -10.20 6.63 25.35
N ILE A 230 -9.67 5.59 25.98
CA ILE A 230 -9.03 4.44 25.32
C ILE A 230 -9.77 3.17 25.71
N GLU A 231 -9.93 2.26 24.77
CA GLU A 231 -10.48 0.93 25.00
C GLU A 231 -9.47 -0.12 24.55
N VAL A 232 -9.19 -1.07 25.43
CA VAL A 232 -8.37 -2.25 25.13
C VAL A 232 -9.31 -3.45 25.12
N ARG A 233 -9.42 -4.09 23.96
CA ARG A 233 -10.25 -5.28 23.73
C ARG A 233 -9.36 -6.51 23.76
N LEU A 234 -9.75 -7.51 24.55
CA LEU A 234 -9.14 -8.83 24.59
C LEU A 234 -10.14 -9.85 24.06
N SER A 235 -9.74 -10.68 23.12
CA SER A 235 -10.55 -11.75 22.55
C SER A 235 -9.72 -13.01 22.34
N ASP A 236 -10.40 -14.09 22.00
CA ASP A 236 -9.79 -15.27 21.40
C ASP A 236 -9.18 -14.90 20.03
N ASP A 237 -8.02 -15.46 19.71
CA ASP A 237 -7.38 -15.32 18.39
C ASP A 237 -7.81 -16.42 17.42
N SER A 238 -8.19 -17.60 17.94
CA SER A 238 -8.76 -18.74 17.19
C SER A 238 -10.17 -19.07 17.70
N PRO A 239 -11.15 -18.14 17.57
CA PRO A 239 -12.48 -18.30 18.16
C PRO A 239 -13.25 -19.53 17.64
N GLU A 240 -12.88 -20.10 16.50
CA GLU A 240 -13.55 -21.23 15.86
C GLU A 240 -13.48 -22.54 16.65
N ASP A 241 -12.54 -22.65 17.59
CA ASP A 241 -12.39 -23.84 18.41
C ASP A 241 -13.14 -23.78 19.76
N ASP A 242 -13.78 -22.64 20.06
CA ASP A 242 -14.59 -22.36 21.25
C ASP A 242 -13.89 -22.71 22.59
N SER A 243 -12.55 -22.72 22.64
CA SER A 243 -11.81 -23.21 23.80
C SER A 243 -10.50 -22.48 24.06
N ALA A 244 -10.44 -21.87 25.25
CA ALA A 244 -9.22 -21.33 25.87
C ALA A 244 -8.63 -20.15 25.09
N GLY A 245 -9.47 -19.12 24.88
CA GLY A 245 -9.03 -17.82 24.40
C GLY A 245 -8.36 -16.99 25.49
N ALA A 246 -8.41 -15.66 25.39
CA ALA A 246 -7.62 -14.79 26.25
C ALA A 246 -7.90 -14.96 27.75
N ALA A 247 -6.88 -15.35 28.52
CA ALA A 247 -6.92 -15.39 29.98
C ALA A 247 -6.31 -14.12 30.59
N PHE A 248 -7.15 -13.23 31.12
CA PHE A 248 -6.77 -11.92 31.67
C PHE A 248 -6.69 -11.90 33.20
N PHE A 249 -5.50 -11.60 33.72
CA PHE A 249 -5.21 -11.58 35.16
C PHE A 249 -5.14 -10.16 35.74
N GLN A 250 -4.43 -9.25 35.06
CA GLN A 250 -4.15 -7.92 35.58
C GLN A 250 -3.81 -6.92 34.48
N GLU A 251 -4.17 -5.65 34.70
CA GLU A 251 -3.69 -4.51 33.90
C GLU A 251 -2.84 -3.54 34.73
N GLU A 252 -1.89 -2.88 34.07
CA GLU A 252 -1.20 -1.66 34.50
C GLU A 252 -1.19 -0.65 33.35
N MET A 253 -1.72 0.55 33.60
CA MET A 253 -1.61 1.71 32.73
C MET A 253 -0.46 2.60 33.20
N ILE A 254 0.43 2.95 32.28
CA ILE A 254 1.56 3.86 32.49
C ILE A 254 1.36 5.09 31.61
N ILE A 255 1.16 6.25 32.24
CA ILE A 255 1.09 7.56 31.59
C ILE A 255 2.48 8.18 31.62
N THR A 256 2.94 8.70 30.49
CA THR A 256 4.09 9.62 30.43
C THR A 256 3.55 11.02 30.15
N THR A 257 3.89 11.99 31.01
CA THR A 257 3.50 13.40 30.82
C THR A 257 4.46 14.14 29.90
N VAL A 258 4.07 15.33 29.45
CA VAL A 258 4.88 16.22 28.62
C VAL A 258 6.19 16.63 29.29
N ASP A 259 6.19 16.75 30.62
CA ASP A 259 7.36 17.07 31.44
C ASP A 259 8.28 15.85 31.67
N GLY A 260 7.90 14.68 31.15
CA GLY A 260 8.66 13.44 31.25
C GLY A 260 8.38 12.63 32.52
N GLU A 261 7.41 13.05 33.34
CA GLU A 261 6.98 12.28 34.50
C GLU A 261 6.29 10.98 34.05
N ARG A 262 6.56 9.87 34.73
CA ARG A 262 5.95 8.57 34.45
C ARG A 262 5.11 8.11 35.63
N ILE A 263 3.82 7.96 35.42
CA ILE A 263 2.83 7.66 36.45
C ILE A 263 2.20 6.30 36.13
N SER A 264 2.24 5.38 37.08
CA SER A 264 1.60 4.06 36.96
C SER A 264 0.41 3.95 37.90
N ASN A 265 -0.64 3.24 37.47
CA ASN A 265 -1.80 2.94 38.29
C ASN A 265 -1.64 1.66 39.15
N ARG A 266 -0.47 1.02 39.14
CA ARG A 266 -0.17 -0.20 39.92
C ARG A 266 1.03 -0.11 40.82
N ARG A 267 2.01 0.73 40.49
CA ARG A 267 3.26 0.84 41.25
C ARG A 267 3.85 2.23 41.18
N GLN A 268 4.74 2.52 42.12
CA GLN A 268 5.52 3.74 42.11
C GLN A 268 6.58 3.68 41.00
N ILE A 269 6.70 4.74 40.22
CA ILE A 269 7.77 4.91 39.23
C ILE A 269 8.50 6.21 39.54
N GLY A 270 9.79 6.11 39.87
CA GLY A 270 10.57 7.28 40.30
C GLY A 270 9.97 7.94 41.54
N GLN A 271 9.65 9.23 41.45
CA GLN A 271 9.06 10.02 42.53
C GLN A 271 7.53 10.15 42.43
N SER A 272 6.91 9.63 41.37
CA SER A 272 5.48 9.76 41.11
C SER A 272 4.66 8.84 41.98
N ASN A 273 3.59 9.36 42.58
CA ASN A 273 2.63 8.55 43.34
C ASN A 273 1.90 7.55 42.44
N VAL A 274 1.42 6.46 43.03
CA VAL A 274 0.55 5.49 42.32
C VAL A 274 -0.79 6.15 42.02
N LEU A 275 -1.18 6.19 40.75
CA LEU A 275 -2.47 6.70 40.34
C LEU A 275 -3.57 5.75 40.80
N ALA A 276 -4.42 6.18 41.73
CA ALA A 276 -5.51 5.37 42.30
C ALA A 276 -6.71 5.25 41.34
N TYR A 277 -6.45 4.76 40.11
CA TYR A 277 -7.41 4.67 39.02
C TYR A 277 -7.42 3.26 38.42
N ARG A 278 -8.60 2.78 38.02
CA ARG A 278 -8.79 1.48 37.37
C ARG A 278 -9.75 1.65 36.18
N PRO A 279 -9.54 0.91 35.08
CA PRO A 279 -10.49 0.89 33.98
C PRO A 279 -11.80 0.25 34.42
N SER A 280 -12.86 0.59 33.70
CA SER A 280 -14.09 -0.22 33.74
C SER A 280 -13.86 -1.48 32.93
N VAL A 281 -14.17 -2.64 33.50
CA VAL A 281 -14.03 -3.94 32.83
C VAL A 281 -15.42 -4.44 32.44
N GLN A 282 -15.61 -4.75 31.16
CA GLN A 282 -16.85 -5.29 30.60
C GLN A 282 -16.60 -6.64 29.91
N GLY A 283 -17.60 -7.52 29.94
CA GLY A 283 -17.53 -8.85 29.34
C GLY A 283 -16.60 -9.83 30.08
N GLY A 284 -16.35 -10.97 29.45
CA GLY A 284 -15.51 -12.05 29.96
C GLY A 284 -16.19 -12.98 30.97
N PHE A 285 -15.81 -14.26 30.92
CA PHE A 285 -16.23 -15.26 31.88
C PHE A 285 -15.31 -15.27 33.09
N ARG A 286 -15.89 -15.26 34.28
CA ARG A 286 -15.11 -15.33 35.53
C ARG A 286 -14.68 -16.77 35.80
N ARG A 287 -13.37 -17.02 35.77
CA ARG A 287 -12.72 -18.27 36.20
C ARG A 287 -11.98 -18.06 37.52
N GLU A 288 -11.41 -19.13 38.09
CA GLU A 288 -10.65 -19.03 39.35
C GLU A 288 -9.38 -18.19 39.17
N GLY A 289 -9.46 -16.91 39.54
CA GLY A 289 -8.31 -16.00 39.57
C GLY A 289 -8.09 -15.14 38.31
N PHE A 290 -8.92 -15.27 37.26
CA PHE A 290 -8.81 -14.50 36.03
C PHE A 290 -10.15 -14.38 35.27
N LEU A 291 -10.20 -13.51 34.25
CA LEU A 291 -11.31 -13.40 33.30
C LEU A 291 -10.91 -14.09 31.98
N SER A 292 -11.80 -14.90 31.40
CA SER A 292 -11.59 -15.59 30.12
C SER A 292 -12.43 -14.93 29.03
N ALA A 293 -11.85 -14.75 27.84
CA ALA A 293 -12.58 -14.44 26.62
C ALA A 293 -12.44 -15.62 25.66
N ASP A 294 -13.32 -16.62 25.80
CA ASP A 294 -13.29 -17.86 25.01
C ASP A 294 -14.25 -17.76 23.82
N GLY A 295 -13.85 -18.25 22.64
CA GLY A 295 -14.66 -18.19 21.43
C GLY A 295 -15.02 -16.75 21.06
N ASN A 296 -16.31 -16.46 20.90
CA ASN A 296 -16.80 -15.12 20.56
C ASN A 296 -16.88 -14.14 21.75
N GLU A 297 -16.55 -14.56 22.97
CA GLU A 297 -16.57 -13.69 24.16
C GLU A 297 -15.44 -12.65 24.10
N VAL A 298 -15.64 -11.50 24.75
CA VAL A 298 -14.71 -10.37 24.67
C VAL A 298 -14.60 -9.69 26.04
N ILE A 299 -13.38 -9.38 26.45
CA ILE A 299 -13.13 -8.50 27.60
C ILE A 299 -12.76 -7.10 27.08
N VAL A 300 -13.45 -6.06 27.55
CA VAL A 300 -13.14 -4.67 27.20
C VAL A 300 -12.72 -3.91 28.46
N LEU A 301 -11.51 -3.35 28.43
CA LEU A 301 -10.97 -2.45 29.43
C LEU A 301 -11.15 -1.00 28.96
N ILE A 302 -12.03 -0.25 29.62
CA ILE A 302 -12.35 1.13 29.24
C ILE A 302 -11.66 2.10 30.19
N TYR A 303 -10.72 2.86 29.63
CA TYR A 303 -9.98 3.92 30.29
C TYR A 303 -10.61 5.29 29.93
N ASP A 304 -11.55 5.74 30.75
CA ASP A 304 -12.10 7.09 30.70
C ASP A 304 -11.21 8.07 31.48
N LEU A 305 -10.47 8.92 30.75
CA LEU A 305 -9.51 9.91 31.27
C LEU A 305 -10.18 11.24 31.66
N GLU A 306 -11.49 11.36 31.46
CA GLU A 306 -12.27 12.51 31.91
C GLU A 306 -13.30 12.13 32.98
N GLY A 307 -13.47 10.83 33.24
CA GLY A 307 -14.42 10.30 34.20
C GLY A 307 -14.17 10.75 35.64
N PRO A 308 -15.20 10.75 36.50
CA PRO A 308 -15.07 11.17 37.90
C PRO A 308 -14.00 10.39 38.67
N GLN A 309 -13.82 9.09 38.39
CA GLN A 309 -12.80 8.27 39.05
C GLN A 309 -11.38 8.75 38.73
N TYR A 310 -11.10 9.07 37.47
CA TYR A 310 -9.78 9.55 37.04
C TYR A 310 -9.47 10.93 37.64
N ARG A 311 -10.45 11.85 37.61
CA ARG A 311 -10.31 13.19 38.20
C ARG A 311 -10.12 13.14 39.72
N ASN A 312 -10.87 12.29 40.43
CA ASN A 312 -10.73 12.13 41.88
C ASN A 312 -9.41 11.46 42.28
N ALA A 313 -8.80 10.69 41.38
CA ALA A 313 -7.47 10.13 41.56
C ALA A 313 -6.34 11.14 41.25
N PHE A 314 -6.68 12.39 40.90
CA PHE A 314 -5.75 13.43 40.46
C PHE A 314 -4.91 13.01 39.24
N GLY A 315 -5.53 12.31 38.28
CA GLY A 315 -4.88 11.97 37.03
C GLY A 315 -4.47 13.22 36.22
N PRO A 316 -3.33 13.18 35.49
CA PRO A 316 -2.93 14.28 34.61
C PRO A 316 -4.01 14.67 33.61
N GLN A 317 -4.12 15.95 33.29
CA GLN A 317 -5.09 16.39 32.27
C GLN A 317 -4.71 15.80 30.89
N PRO A 318 -5.68 15.44 30.04
CA PRO A 318 -5.41 14.86 28.71
C PRO A 318 -4.36 15.62 27.88
N GLU A 319 -4.39 16.95 27.89
CA GLU A 319 -3.45 17.84 27.20
C GLU A 319 -1.99 17.70 27.69
N GLN A 320 -1.79 17.24 28.93
CA GLN A 320 -0.49 17.01 29.57
C GLN A 320 0.04 15.59 29.31
N ILE A 321 -0.76 14.70 28.71
CA ILE A 321 -0.36 13.32 28.44
C ILE A 321 0.42 13.28 27.13
N LYS A 322 1.66 12.79 27.21
CA LYS A 322 2.55 12.61 26.07
C LYS A 322 2.40 11.22 25.44
N SER A 323 2.18 10.19 26.24
CA SER A 323 1.92 8.83 25.78
C SER A 323 1.29 7.97 26.87
N ILE A 324 0.60 6.90 26.45
CA ILE A 324 0.03 5.88 27.33
C ILE A 324 0.52 4.51 26.88
N GLU A 325 0.96 3.69 27.84
CA GLU A 325 1.33 2.30 27.65
C GLU A 325 0.49 1.42 28.59
N PHE A 326 0.04 0.26 28.09
CA PHE A 326 -0.65 -0.76 28.86
C PHE A 326 0.25 -1.98 29.02
N LEU A 327 0.32 -2.52 30.23
CA LEU A 327 0.93 -3.81 30.54
C LEU A 327 -0.18 -4.74 31.00
N LEU A 328 -0.41 -5.80 30.24
CA LEU A 328 -1.50 -6.74 30.46
C LEU A 328 -0.90 -8.10 30.79
N LEU A 329 -1.22 -8.64 31.96
CA LEU A 329 -0.86 -10.01 32.32
C LEU A 329 -1.90 -10.94 31.68
N LEU A 330 -1.47 -11.63 30.63
CA LEU A 330 -2.29 -12.49 29.78
C LEU A 330 -1.70 -13.89 29.69
N ALA A 331 -2.53 -14.87 29.34
CA ALA A 331 -2.12 -16.21 28.93
C ALA A 331 -3.11 -16.75 27.87
N ASN A 332 -2.79 -17.93 27.32
CA ASN A 332 -3.52 -18.64 26.27
C ASN A 332 -3.54 -17.91 24.91
N ASP A 333 -4.52 -18.25 24.06
CA ASP A 333 -4.67 -17.74 22.70
C ASP A 333 -5.38 -16.38 22.70
N TYR A 334 -4.63 -15.34 23.04
CA TYR A 334 -5.15 -13.98 23.15
C TYR A 334 -4.93 -13.18 21.86
N ARG A 335 -5.91 -12.33 21.57
CA ARG A 335 -5.81 -11.20 20.64
C ARG A 335 -6.14 -9.90 21.37
N ILE A 336 -5.40 -8.84 21.08
CA ILE A 336 -5.47 -7.54 21.74
C ILE A 336 -5.61 -6.45 20.68
N ASP A 337 -6.74 -5.76 20.72
CA ASP A 337 -7.00 -4.58 19.90
C ASP A 337 -7.16 -3.34 20.77
N VAL A 338 -6.71 -2.19 20.27
CA VAL A 338 -6.82 -0.91 20.99
C VAL A 338 -7.50 0.12 20.11
N THR A 339 -8.43 0.88 20.70
CA THR A 339 -9.10 2.00 20.05
C THR A 339 -9.24 3.19 21.00
N SER A 340 -9.67 4.34 20.48
CA SER A 340 -9.89 5.55 21.26
C SER A 340 -10.97 6.44 20.66
N ASN A 341 -11.30 7.52 21.38
CA ASN A 341 -12.13 8.61 20.88
C ASN A 341 -11.52 9.41 19.70
N ARG A 342 -10.33 9.03 19.18
CA ARG A 342 -9.68 9.57 17.96
C ARG A 342 -9.48 8.53 16.85
N GLN A 343 -9.82 7.26 17.09
CA GLN A 343 -9.75 6.19 16.10
C GLN A 343 -11.17 5.81 15.69
N LEU A 344 -11.73 6.56 14.75
CA LEU A 344 -13.17 6.60 14.51
C LEU A 344 -13.56 6.03 13.14
N ASN A 345 -14.85 5.71 13.01
CA ASN A 345 -15.51 5.48 11.72
C ASN A 345 -16.29 6.72 11.25
N ALA A 346 -17.00 6.57 10.12
CA ALA A 346 -17.83 7.63 9.53
C ALA A 346 -18.91 8.19 10.46
N ASN A 347 -19.36 7.40 11.44
CA ASN A 347 -20.38 7.79 12.42
C ASN A 347 -19.78 8.42 13.68
N GLY A 348 -18.45 8.58 13.74
CA GLY A 348 -17.74 9.09 14.91
C GLY A 348 -17.67 8.08 16.07
N GLN A 349 -17.84 6.78 15.80
CA GLN A 349 -17.74 5.71 16.79
C GLN A 349 -16.31 5.16 16.81
N PRO A 350 -15.74 4.85 18.00
CA PRO A 350 -14.46 4.14 18.10
C PRO A 350 -14.53 2.78 17.40
N VAL A 351 -13.53 2.47 16.57
CA VAL A 351 -13.40 1.20 15.84
C VAL A 351 -11.98 0.66 15.96
N LEU A 352 -11.77 -0.63 15.73
CA LEU A 352 -10.45 -1.27 15.83
C LEU A 352 -9.68 -1.11 14.51
N LEU A 353 -8.35 -0.97 14.58
CA LEU A 353 -7.53 -0.91 13.35
C LEU A 353 -7.62 -2.22 12.55
N SER A 354 -7.80 -3.34 13.25
CA SER A 354 -7.99 -4.67 12.67
C SER A 354 -9.27 -4.82 11.85
N GLU A 355 -10.25 -3.92 11.99
CA GLU A 355 -11.47 -3.94 11.15
C GLU A 355 -11.19 -3.45 9.73
N GLY A 356 -10.24 -2.52 9.56
CA GLY A 356 -9.79 -2.06 8.23
C GLY A 356 -8.58 -2.81 7.69
N ILE A 357 -7.60 -3.13 8.55
CA ILE A 357 -6.38 -3.86 8.17
C ILE A 357 -6.19 -5.00 9.18
N PRO A 358 -6.56 -6.26 8.86
CA PRO A 358 -6.70 -7.37 9.82
C PRO A 358 -5.51 -7.60 10.75
N GLU A 359 -4.30 -7.44 10.23
CA GLU A 359 -3.05 -7.65 10.96
C GLU A 359 -2.67 -6.50 11.91
N ARG A 360 -3.47 -5.43 12.01
CA ARG A 360 -3.26 -4.31 12.96
C ARG A 360 -3.76 -4.65 14.35
N THR A 361 -3.24 -5.75 14.89
CA THR A 361 -3.58 -6.31 16.20
C THR A 361 -2.35 -6.93 16.86
N VAL A 362 -2.40 -7.16 18.18
CA VAL A 362 -1.36 -7.92 18.90
C VAL A 362 -1.93 -9.26 19.32
N ARG A 363 -1.23 -10.35 19.03
CA ARG A 363 -1.73 -11.71 19.25
C ARG A 363 -0.70 -12.63 19.92
N ALA A 364 -1.16 -13.76 20.44
CA ALA A 364 -0.30 -14.80 21.00
C ALA A 364 0.51 -15.52 19.90
N ASP A 365 1.66 -16.12 20.27
CA ASP A 365 2.39 -17.02 19.37
C ASP A 365 1.72 -18.40 19.40
N GLY A 366 0.86 -18.65 18.41
CA GLY A 366 0.09 -19.87 18.25
C GLY A 366 -1.06 -20.03 19.25
N ASN A 367 -1.86 -21.08 19.01
CA ASN A 367 -3.07 -21.37 19.77
C ASN A 367 -2.76 -22.13 21.07
N VAL A 368 -2.27 -21.40 22.08
CA VAL A 368 -1.90 -21.93 23.41
C VAL A 368 -3.13 -22.03 24.31
N LYS A 369 -3.33 -23.17 24.99
CA LYS A 369 -4.55 -23.43 25.80
C LYS A 369 -4.31 -23.76 27.27
N ASP A 370 -3.06 -23.93 27.65
CA ASP A 370 -2.65 -24.50 28.96
C ASP A 370 -2.07 -23.47 29.93
N GLY A 371 -2.06 -22.18 29.56
CA GLY A 371 -1.50 -21.08 30.33
C GLY A 371 0.03 -21.01 30.33
N SER A 372 0.72 -21.85 29.55
CA SER A 372 2.19 -21.93 29.54
C SER A 372 2.87 -20.63 29.09
N ASN A 373 2.17 -19.81 28.31
CA ASN A 373 2.64 -18.51 27.82
C ASN A 373 2.27 -17.32 28.73
N GLN A 374 1.89 -17.55 30.00
CA GLN A 374 1.51 -16.47 30.91
C GLN A 374 2.61 -15.41 31.05
N GLY A 375 2.30 -14.16 30.70
CA GLY A 375 3.27 -13.08 30.71
C GLY A 375 2.67 -11.69 30.56
N PHE A 376 3.50 -10.66 30.78
CA PHE A 376 3.10 -9.28 30.54
C PHE A 376 3.28 -8.92 29.06
N VAL A 377 2.18 -8.58 28.40
CA VAL A 377 2.16 -8.01 27.05
C VAL A 377 2.13 -6.48 27.16
N ARG A 378 3.06 -5.80 26.49
CA ARG A 378 3.13 -4.33 26.46
C ARG A 378 2.48 -3.81 25.19
N VAL A 379 1.47 -2.96 25.35
CA VAL A 379 0.79 -2.30 24.24
C VAL A 379 0.93 -0.79 24.38
N LYS A 380 1.45 -0.13 23.35
CA LYS A 380 1.58 1.33 23.30
C LYS A 380 0.45 1.90 22.46
N TYR A 381 -0.19 2.96 22.92
CA TYR A 381 -1.26 3.59 22.14
C TYR A 381 -0.72 4.67 21.20
N GLY A 382 -1.26 4.73 19.99
CA GLY A 382 -1.04 5.77 19.00
C GLY A 382 -1.86 5.54 17.74
N LEU A 383 -2.02 6.57 16.91
CA LEU A 383 -2.66 6.48 15.60
C LEU A 383 -1.61 6.16 14.53
N PRO A 384 -1.95 5.35 13.51
CA PRO A 384 -1.02 4.99 12.45
C PRO A 384 -0.70 6.19 11.57
N VAL A 385 0.59 6.35 11.23
CA VAL A 385 1.08 7.47 10.42
C VAL A 385 1.99 7.05 9.27
N ALA A 386 2.58 5.85 9.32
CA ALA A 386 3.35 5.31 8.20
C ALA A 386 3.47 3.77 8.27
N ASN A 387 3.67 3.15 7.11
CA ASN A 387 4.08 1.75 6.97
C ASN A 387 5.35 1.68 6.11
N GLU A 388 6.44 1.19 6.68
CA GLU A 388 7.77 1.16 6.08
C GLU A 388 8.25 -0.29 5.97
N ILE A 389 8.78 -0.69 4.82
CA ILE A 389 9.37 -2.01 4.59
C ILE A 389 10.77 -1.82 4.02
N PHE A 390 11.74 -2.50 4.62
CA PHE A 390 13.10 -2.63 4.09
C PHE A 390 13.38 -4.10 3.82
N GLY A 391 13.90 -4.41 2.64
CA GLY A 391 14.16 -5.76 2.16
C GLY A 391 15.56 -5.95 1.61
N VAL A 392 16.09 -7.16 1.71
CA VAL A 392 17.34 -7.58 1.08
C VAL A 392 17.11 -8.91 0.36
N THR A 393 17.57 -9.00 -0.89
CA THR A 393 17.53 -10.25 -1.67
C THR A 393 18.94 -10.74 -1.98
N LEU A 394 19.11 -12.06 -2.01
CA LEU A 394 20.33 -12.74 -2.44
C LEU A 394 19.96 -13.83 -3.45
N ASP A 395 20.52 -13.74 -4.65
CA ASP A 395 20.44 -14.80 -5.65
C ASP A 395 21.85 -15.30 -5.99
N LEU A 396 22.04 -16.61 -5.88
CA LEU A 396 23.25 -17.32 -6.30
C LEU A 396 22.92 -18.26 -7.45
N THR A 397 23.70 -18.18 -8.51
CA THR A 397 23.50 -18.94 -9.74
C THR A 397 24.71 -19.83 -10.01
N ASP A 398 24.48 -21.14 -10.12
CA ASP A 398 25.48 -22.14 -10.53
C ASP A 398 26.79 -22.14 -9.69
N VAL A 399 26.67 -22.03 -8.37
CA VAL A 399 27.82 -22.15 -7.46
C VAL A 399 28.02 -23.63 -7.12
N GLY A 400 28.81 -24.33 -7.92
CA GLY A 400 29.02 -25.78 -7.76
C GLY A 400 27.77 -26.60 -8.07
N GLY A 401 26.97 -26.16 -9.04
CA GLY A 401 25.68 -26.74 -9.41
C GLY A 401 24.52 -26.40 -8.47
N PHE A 402 24.75 -25.53 -7.47
CA PHE A 402 23.71 -25.04 -6.57
C PHE A 402 23.20 -23.67 -7.01
N TYR A 403 21.91 -23.50 -6.83
CA TYR A 403 21.19 -22.26 -6.98
C TYR A 403 20.54 -21.93 -5.65
N LEU A 404 20.64 -20.68 -5.23
CA LEU A 404 20.05 -20.19 -3.98
C LEU A 404 19.33 -18.89 -4.27
N SER A 405 18.14 -18.73 -3.73
CA SER A 405 17.41 -17.46 -3.73
C SER A 405 16.86 -17.23 -2.33
N GLY A 406 16.94 -16.00 -1.84
CA GLY A 406 16.38 -15.66 -0.56
C GLY A 406 16.06 -14.18 -0.46
N GLU A 407 15.07 -13.91 0.37
CA GLU A 407 14.61 -12.55 0.68
C GLU A 407 14.39 -12.45 2.19
N TRP A 408 14.78 -11.31 2.76
CA TRP A 408 14.45 -10.94 4.13
C TRP A 408 13.93 -9.52 4.15
N ASP A 409 12.74 -9.35 4.72
CA ASP A 409 12.02 -8.09 4.84
C ASP A 409 11.73 -7.77 6.29
N ARG A 410 11.87 -6.49 6.62
CA ARG A 410 11.46 -5.92 7.89
C ARG A 410 10.41 -4.85 7.66
N ASN A 411 9.19 -5.16 8.08
CA ASN A 411 8.10 -4.21 8.18
C ASN A 411 8.20 -3.41 9.49
N ARG A 412 7.98 -2.09 9.41
CA ARG A 412 7.92 -1.14 10.52
C ARG A 412 6.66 -0.30 10.40
N GLN A 413 5.80 -0.43 11.39
CA GLN A 413 4.52 0.24 11.48
C GLN A 413 4.66 1.42 12.43
N HIS A 414 4.57 2.66 11.94
CA HIS A 414 4.81 3.85 12.74
C HIS A 414 3.51 4.44 13.28
N PHE A 415 3.52 4.77 14.57
CA PHE A 415 2.39 5.31 15.31
C PHE A 415 2.79 6.57 16.06
N ARG A 416 1.84 7.50 16.21
CA ARG A 416 2.02 8.72 17.01
C ARG A 416 0.86 8.92 17.97
N TYR A 417 1.16 9.34 19.19
CA TYR A 417 0.14 9.67 20.17
C TYR A 417 -0.48 11.06 19.83
N PRO A 418 -1.79 11.14 19.55
CA PRO A 418 -2.43 12.42 19.23
C PRO A 418 -2.58 13.26 20.49
N ARG A 419 -2.18 14.54 20.37
CA ARG A 419 -2.19 15.51 21.46
C ARG A 419 -2.21 16.91 20.87
N ARG A 420 -3.22 17.70 21.18
CA ARG A 420 -3.29 19.07 20.69
C ARG A 420 -2.12 19.86 21.28
N SER A 421 -1.23 20.33 20.41
CA SER A 421 -0.12 21.20 20.81
C SER A 421 -0.23 22.53 20.08
N GLU A 422 -0.26 23.63 20.84
CA GLU A 422 -0.28 24.98 20.28
C GLU A 422 1.13 25.48 19.89
N ILE A 423 2.18 24.86 20.44
CA ILE A 423 3.58 25.32 20.29
C ILE A 423 4.31 24.49 19.22
N ASP A 424 4.08 23.17 19.17
CA ASP A 424 4.72 22.27 18.22
C ASP A 424 3.75 21.16 17.79
N VAL A 425 2.99 21.46 16.73
CA VAL A 425 1.95 20.59 16.16
C VAL A 425 2.50 19.30 15.53
N THR A 426 3.83 19.13 15.46
CA THR A 426 4.47 17.97 14.79
C THR A 426 5.20 17.03 15.75
N ASN A 427 5.58 17.53 16.93
CA ASN A 427 6.34 16.78 17.93
C ASN A 427 5.44 15.95 18.85
N HIS A 428 4.93 14.89 18.25
CA HIS A 428 4.21 13.83 18.94
C HIS A 428 5.14 12.71 19.37
N HIS A 429 4.85 12.11 20.52
CA HIS A 429 5.52 10.87 20.92
C HIS A 429 5.26 9.78 19.88
N ALA A 430 6.33 9.30 19.26
CA ALA A 430 6.29 8.28 18.23
C ALA A 430 6.77 6.92 18.78
N HIS A 431 6.19 5.85 18.26
CA HIS A 431 6.70 4.49 18.44
C HIS A 431 6.45 3.69 17.16
N ASN A 432 7.03 2.50 17.07
CA ASN A 432 6.71 1.57 16.00
C ASN A 432 6.59 0.14 16.50
N LEU A 433 5.87 -0.66 15.71
CA LEU A 433 5.88 -2.11 15.78
C LEU A 433 6.73 -2.62 14.61
N SER A 434 7.36 -3.79 14.77
CA SER A 434 8.13 -4.43 13.70
C SER A 434 7.69 -5.86 13.52
N ALA A 435 7.68 -6.31 12.28
CA ALA A 435 7.44 -7.69 11.88
C ALA A 435 8.43 -8.06 10.78
N ASP A 436 8.94 -9.28 10.79
CA ASP A 436 9.91 -9.76 9.81
C ASP A 436 9.28 -10.86 8.95
N ALA A 437 9.61 -10.89 7.65
CA ALA A 437 9.23 -11.95 6.74
C ALA A 437 10.46 -12.39 5.94
N TRP A 438 10.66 -13.69 5.74
CA TRP A 438 11.81 -14.18 4.98
C TRP A 438 11.59 -15.58 4.42
N PHE A 439 12.35 -15.87 3.37
CA PHE A 439 12.48 -17.21 2.82
C PHE A 439 13.89 -17.45 2.29
N VAL A 440 14.27 -18.72 2.23
CA VAL A 440 15.47 -19.19 1.53
C VAL A 440 15.14 -20.47 0.79
N ASN A 441 15.35 -20.43 -0.52
CA ASN A 441 15.18 -21.54 -1.43
C ASN A 441 16.56 -21.95 -1.95
N ALA A 442 16.84 -23.25 -1.96
CA ALA A 442 18.05 -23.80 -2.51
C ALA A 442 17.70 -25.00 -3.39
N TYR A 443 18.26 -25.06 -4.59
CA TYR A 443 18.10 -26.22 -5.45
C TYR A 443 19.38 -26.59 -6.16
N LYS A 444 19.48 -27.88 -6.48
CA LYS A 444 20.56 -28.47 -7.26
C LYS A 444 19.95 -29.38 -8.31
N ARG A 445 20.32 -29.17 -9.57
CA ARG A 445 19.88 -29.99 -10.70
C ARG A 445 21.13 -30.53 -11.38
N GLU A 446 21.67 -31.64 -10.88
CA GLU A 446 22.89 -32.27 -11.42
C GLU A 446 22.60 -33.73 -11.76
N TYR A 447 22.56 -34.07 -13.05
CA TYR A 447 22.24 -35.42 -13.49
C TYR A 447 23.14 -36.48 -12.79
N PRO A 448 22.56 -37.58 -12.28
CA PRO A 448 21.16 -37.97 -12.37
C PRO A 448 20.25 -37.40 -11.26
N TYR A 449 20.77 -36.70 -10.26
CA TYR A 449 19.99 -36.30 -9.08
C TYR A 449 19.48 -34.86 -9.14
N TYR A 450 18.37 -34.60 -8.48
CA TYR A 450 17.97 -33.23 -8.17
C TYR A 450 17.50 -33.13 -6.72
N GLY A 451 17.69 -31.95 -6.17
CA GLY A 451 17.24 -31.60 -4.83
C GLY A 451 16.72 -30.18 -4.81
N PHE A 452 15.69 -29.95 -4.02
CA PHE A 452 15.15 -28.65 -3.66
C PHE A 452 14.90 -28.65 -2.15
N GLY A 453 15.24 -27.55 -1.51
CA GLY A 453 14.84 -27.26 -0.14
C GLY A 453 14.40 -25.82 -0.03
N GLU A 454 13.35 -25.59 0.73
CA GLU A 454 12.91 -24.25 1.13
C GLU A 454 12.73 -24.18 2.64
N VAL A 455 12.97 -23.00 3.19
CA VAL A 455 12.67 -22.61 4.56
C VAL A 455 12.10 -21.20 4.54
N PHE A 456 11.04 -20.95 5.31
CA PHE A 456 10.36 -19.66 5.31
C PHE A 456 9.73 -19.35 6.66
N SER A 457 9.53 -18.06 6.92
CA SER A 457 8.80 -17.56 8.08
C SER A 457 8.21 -16.19 7.75
N VAL A 458 6.91 -16.02 7.92
CA VAL A 458 6.20 -14.75 7.75
C VAL A 458 5.48 -14.45 9.05
N ASP A 459 5.93 -13.41 9.75
CA ASP A 459 5.35 -12.98 11.02
C ASP A 459 3.86 -12.61 10.86
N PRO A 460 2.99 -12.96 11.84
CA PRO A 460 1.55 -12.65 11.78
C PRO A 460 1.24 -11.16 11.67
N SER A 461 2.10 -10.28 12.19
CA SER A 461 1.97 -8.83 12.10
C SER A 461 2.63 -8.23 10.85
N TYR A 462 3.21 -9.04 9.96
CA TYR A 462 3.75 -8.55 8.69
C TYR A 462 2.64 -7.95 7.83
N SER A 463 2.84 -6.70 7.39
CA SER A 463 1.81 -5.91 6.70
C SER A 463 2.40 -5.16 5.52
N THR A 464 1.87 -5.41 4.33
CA THR A 464 2.12 -4.57 3.15
C THR A 464 1.06 -3.48 3.00
N SER A 465 0.26 -3.20 4.03
CA SER A 465 -0.90 -2.30 3.95
C SER A 465 -0.73 -1.07 4.82
N SER A 466 -1.19 0.09 4.36
CA SER A 466 -1.18 1.37 5.07
C SER A 466 -2.54 2.03 5.05
N PHE A 467 -2.88 2.76 6.12
CA PHE A 467 -4.03 3.65 6.09
C PHE A 467 -3.73 4.88 5.22
N LEU A 468 -4.74 5.34 4.47
CA LEU A 468 -4.70 6.53 3.64
C LEU A 468 -5.38 7.71 4.33
N ALA A 469 -4.73 8.86 4.33
CA ALA A 469 -5.25 10.12 4.82
C ALA A 469 -5.43 11.10 3.64
N GLY A 470 -6.48 11.92 3.66
CA GLY A 470 -6.74 12.94 2.61
C GLY A 470 -7.63 12.46 1.48
N THR A 471 -8.20 11.25 1.60
CA THR A 471 -9.15 10.65 0.65
C THR A 471 -10.53 11.32 0.74
N LEU A 472 -10.98 11.67 1.95
CA LEU A 472 -12.31 12.25 2.21
C LEU A 472 -12.33 13.79 2.16
N ASN A 473 -11.45 14.44 2.91
CA ASN A 473 -11.41 15.90 3.09
C ASN A 473 -9.96 16.40 3.30
N ASP A 474 -9.77 17.72 3.34
CA ASP A 474 -8.43 18.31 3.49
C ASP A 474 -7.86 18.20 4.92
N ALA A 475 -8.73 18.07 5.93
CA ALA A 475 -8.29 17.73 7.29
C ALA A 475 -7.69 16.31 7.35
N ALA A 476 -7.99 15.47 6.35
CA ALA A 476 -7.56 14.09 6.24
C ALA A 476 -8.02 13.24 7.44
N ASP A 477 -9.33 13.32 7.73
CA ASP A 477 -10.00 12.35 8.59
C ASP A 477 -9.93 10.95 7.96
N ILE A 478 -9.78 9.92 8.80
CA ILE A 478 -9.65 8.51 8.41
C ILE A 478 -10.76 7.71 9.07
N ASN A 479 -11.52 6.95 8.28
CA ASN A 479 -12.44 5.94 8.80
C ASN A 479 -11.70 4.60 8.84
N TYR A 480 -11.30 4.16 10.03
CA TYR A 480 -10.38 3.01 10.16
C TYR A 480 -11.04 1.65 9.89
N ASP A 481 -12.36 1.58 9.75
CA ASP A 481 -13.15 0.40 9.41
C ASP A 481 -13.47 0.28 7.90
N ASP A 482 -13.18 1.32 7.11
CA ASP A 482 -13.48 1.37 5.67
C ASP A 482 -12.22 1.07 4.84
N ALA A 483 -11.87 -0.22 4.75
CA ALA A 483 -10.75 -0.70 3.93
C ALA A 483 -10.90 -0.32 2.45
N THR A 484 -12.13 -0.28 1.94
CA THR A 484 -12.42 0.07 0.53
C THR A 484 -11.84 1.43 0.14
N ARG A 485 -11.90 2.42 1.04
CA ARG A 485 -11.43 3.79 0.75
C ARG A 485 -10.14 4.18 1.47
N PHE A 486 -9.88 3.63 2.64
CA PHE A 486 -8.82 4.08 3.53
C PHE A 486 -7.67 3.09 3.69
N ALA A 487 -7.69 1.93 3.04
CA ALA A 487 -6.52 1.04 2.96
C ALA A 487 -5.81 1.18 1.61
N TYR A 488 -4.49 1.04 1.64
CA TYR A 488 -3.64 0.95 0.46
C TYR A 488 -2.58 -0.11 0.69
N GLU A 489 -2.49 -1.03 -0.24
CA GLU A 489 -1.62 -2.20 -0.17
C GLU A 489 -0.39 -1.96 -1.04
N PHE A 490 0.75 -2.53 -0.69
CA PHE A 490 1.97 -2.47 -1.51
C PHE A 490 2.04 -3.68 -2.44
N VAL A 491 1.54 -4.82 -1.96
CA VAL A 491 1.37 -6.06 -2.71
C VAL A 491 -0.12 -6.25 -2.92
N ASP A 492 -0.57 -6.31 -4.17
CA ASP A 492 -1.97 -6.59 -4.51
C ASP A 492 -2.31 -8.08 -4.41
N ASP A 493 -3.56 -8.35 -4.09
CA ASP A 493 -4.27 -9.63 -4.29
C ASP A 493 -4.68 -9.71 -5.76
N ASN A 494 -4.10 -10.65 -6.50
CA ASN A 494 -4.24 -10.80 -7.94
C ASN A 494 -3.95 -12.26 -8.33
N ASP A 495 -4.74 -13.16 -7.76
CA ASP A 495 -4.57 -14.62 -7.78
C ASP A 495 -4.56 -15.18 -9.22
N ASP A 496 -5.23 -14.53 -10.17
CA ASP A 496 -5.27 -14.91 -11.60
C ASP A 496 -4.27 -14.13 -12.51
N GLN A 497 -3.44 -13.29 -11.90
CA GLN A 497 -2.37 -12.50 -12.51
C GLN A 497 -2.81 -11.54 -13.63
N ASP A 498 -4.06 -11.11 -13.64
CA ASP A 498 -4.55 -10.20 -14.66
C ASP A 498 -4.17 -8.72 -14.36
N ARG A 499 -4.88 -7.76 -14.97
CA ARG A 499 -4.59 -6.32 -14.82
C ARG A 499 -5.40 -5.68 -13.69
N ASN A 500 -6.25 -6.41 -13.00
CA ASN A 500 -7.29 -5.94 -12.10
C ASN A 500 -7.13 -6.70 -10.77
N PRO A 501 -6.75 -6.04 -9.67
CA PRO A 501 -6.69 -6.74 -8.39
C PRO A 501 -8.07 -7.25 -7.95
N ASP A 502 -8.08 -8.35 -7.22
CA ASP A 502 -9.29 -9.09 -6.86
C ASP A 502 -10.11 -8.40 -5.76
N TRP A 503 -9.43 -7.61 -4.92
CA TRP A 503 -10.10 -6.86 -3.87
C TRP A 503 -10.77 -5.56 -4.34
N LEU A 504 -11.87 -5.20 -3.66
CA LEU A 504 -12.61 -3.99 -3.96
C LEU A 504 -11.96 -2.76 -3.31
N ARG A 505 -11.54 -1.78 -4.11
CA ARG A 505 -11.08 -0.46 -3.65
C ARG A 505 -11.80 0.68 -4.36
N ALA A 506 -12.02 1.79 -3.65
CA ALA A 506 -12.64 2.98 -4.19
C ALA A 506 -11.78 3.57 -5.32
N ASN A 507 -12.39 3.85 -6.47
CA ASN A 507 -11.72 4.34 -7.69
C ASN A 507 -10.84 3.31 -8.41
N PHE A 508 -10.89 2.04 -8.03
CA PHE A 508 -10.29 0.94 -8.80
C PHE A 508 -11.34 0.27 -9.69
N SER A 509 -10.89 -0.37 -10.76
CA SER A 509 -11.75 -1.23 -11.57
C SER A 509 -11.94 -2.55 -10.84
N GLN A 510 -13.18 -2.85 -10.44
CA GLN A 510 -13.54 -4.14 -9.88
C GLN A 510 -13.21 -5.25 -10.89
N ASP A 511 -12.49 -6.27 -10.46
CA ASP A 511 -12.43 -7.49 -11.25
C ASP A 511 -13.76 -8.25 -11.20
N ARG A 512 -14.21 -8.74 -12.35
CA ARG A 512 -15.49 -9.42 -12.52
C ARG A 512 -15.32 -10.89 -12.88
N ARG A 513 -14.09 -11.36 -13.08
CA ARG A 513 -13.75 -12.65 -13.68
C ARG A 513 -12.50 -13.22 -13.01
N VAL A 514 -12.56 -13.37 -11.70
CA VAL A 514 -11.47 -13.92 -10.88
C VAL A 514 -11.36 -15.42 -11.16
N PHE A 515 -10.30 -15.83 -11.85
CA PHE A 515 -10.06 -17.23 -12.24
C PHE A 515 -8.69 -17.78 -11.82
N PRO A 516 -8.42 -17.95 -10.51
CA PRO A 516 -7.11 -18.38 -10.01
C PRO A 516 -6.74 -19.76 -10.55
N GLY A 517 -5.73 -19.81 -11.41
CA GLY A 517 -5.33 -21.03 -12.10
C GLY A 517 -6.41 -21.67 -12.99
N PHE A 518 -7.61 -21.10 -13.09
CA PHE A 518 -8.75 -21.59 -13.85
C PHE A 518 -8.84 -21.00 -15.26
N ASP A 519 -7.95 -20.07 -15.60
CA ASP A 519 -7.74 -19.53 -16.93
C ASP A 519 -6.24 -19.57 -17.27
N GLU A 520 -5.72 -20.75 -17.63
CA GLU A 520 -4.31 -20.94 -17.96
C GLU A 520 -3.90 -20.22 -19.25
N ASN A 521 -4.86 -19.98 -20.14
CA ASN A 521 -4.62 -19.42 -21.45
C ASN A 521 -4.81 -17.88 -21.50
N ASN A 522 -5.32 -17.30 -20.41
CA ASN A 522 -5.58 -15.88 -20.17
C ASN A 522 -6.52 -15.25 -21.21
N ASP A 523 -7.61 -15.94 -21.54
CA ASP A 523 -8.68 -15.47 -22.44
C ASP A 523 -9.91 -14.90 -21.72
N PHE A 524 -9.87 -14.84 -20.39
CA PHE A 524 -10.93 -14.41 -19.49
C PHE A 524 -12.18 -15.30 -19.57
N ILE A 525 -11.99 -16.57 -19.87
CA ILE A 525 -13.00 -17.63 -19.86
C ILE A 525 -12.47 -18.77 -18.98
N ASN A 526 -13.33 -19.31 -18.12
CA ASN A 526 -12.94 -20.43 -17.26
C ASN A 526 -12.69 -21.69 -18.12
N ASP A 527 -11.50 -22.29 -17.98
CA ASP A 527 -11.07 -23.52 -18.67
C ASP A 527 -11.95 -24.75 -18.39
N PHE A 528 -12.77 -24.70 -17.34
CA PHE A 528 -13.70 -25.73 -16.94
C PHE A 528 -15.14 -25.42 -17.33
N ASN A 529 -15.38 -24.29 -18.01
CA ASN A 529 -16.66 -23.87 -18.53
C ASN A 529 -16.49 -22.95 -19.77
N GLN A 530 -15.80 -23.47 -20.78
CA GLN A 530 -15.35 -22.75 -21.98
C GLN A 530 -16.51 -22.29 -22.90
N ASN A 531 -17.70 -22.84 -22.71
CA ASN A 531 -18.89 -22.43 -23.43
C ASN A 531 -19.74 -21.38 -22.68
N ASP A 532 -19.33 -20.95 -21.48
CA ASP A 532 -19.92 -19.81 -20.76
C ASP A 532 -19.39 -18.48 -21.29
N SER A 533 -20.29 -17.69 -21.87
CA SER A 533 -19.94 -16.39 -22.45
C SER A 533 -21.04 -15.37 -22.21
N ASP A 534 -20.70 -14.08 -22.34
CA ASP A 534 -21.68 -13.00 -22.21
C ASP A 534 -22.87 -13.14 -23.19
N LEU A 535 -22.65 -13.79 -24.34
CA LEU A 535 -23.67 -14.03 -25.36
C LEU A 535 -24.50 -15.29 -25.11
N ARG A 536 -23.93 -16.27 -24.40
CA ARG A 536 -24.56 -17.55 -24.04
C ARG A 536 -24.06 -17.97 -22.67
N ARG A 537 -24.83 -17.62 -21.64
CA ARG A 537 -24.49 -18.01 -20.29
C ARG A 537 -24.70 -19.50 -20.10
N ASN A 538 -23.67 -20.17 -19.61
CA ASN A 538 -23.76 -21.54 -19.17
C ASN A 538 -23.28 -21.65 -17.72
N THR A 539 -24.15 -22.18 -16.86
CA THR A 539 -23.84 -22.31 -15.43
C THR A 539 -23.46 -23.73 -15.04
N VAL A 540 -23.52 -24.66 -16.00
CA VAL A 540 -23.12 -26.05 -15.82
C VAL A 540 -21.69 -26.18 -16.31
N PRO A 541 -20.72 -26.55 -15.47
CA PRO A 541 -19.35 -26.77 -15.91
C PRO A 541 -19.27 -27.83 -17.02
N ASP A 542 -18.30 -27.70 -17.93
CA ASP A 542 -18.14 -28.58 -19.09
C ASP A 542 -18.08 -30.07 -18.69
N TYR A 543 -17.45 -30.37 -17.55
CA TYR A 543 -17.30 -31.74 -17.03
C TYR A 543 -18.62 -32.35 -16.49
N GLU A 544 -19.67 -31.56 -16.26
CA GLU A 544 -21.01 -32.03 -15.83
C GLU A 544 -22.05 -32.02 -16.96
N GLU A 545 -21.71 -31.48 -18.13
CA GLU A 545 -22.66 -31.36 -19.22
C GLU A 545 -23.09 -32.72 -19.82
N PRO A 546 -24.38 -32.90 -20.14
CA PRO A 546 -24.91 -34.18 -20.60
C PRO A 546 -24.56 -34.53 -22.07
N PHE A 547 -24.29 -33.55 -22.94
CA PHE A 547 -23.90 -33.77 -24.34
C PHE A 547 -23.16 -32.56 -24.94
N LEU A 548 -22.23 -32.79 -25.88
CA LEU A 548 -21.40 -31.76 -26.54
C LEU A 548 -20.44 -30.99 -25.60
N ARG A 549 -19.93 -31.69 -24.57
CA ARG A 549 -18.96 -31.13 -23.61
C ARG A 549 -17.61 -30.78 -24.24
N TYR A 550 -16.96 -29.77 -23.69
CA TYR A 550 -15.52 -29.61 -23.81
C TYR A 550 -14.80 -30.65 -22.95
N ALA A 551 -13.58 -31.01 -23.32
CA ALA A 551 -12.78 -31.97 -22.56
C ALA A 551 -12.17 -31.27 -21.35
N SER A 552 -12.78 -31.46 -20.19
CA SER A 552 -12.32 -30.91 -18.91
C SER A 552 -12.49 -31.96 -17.81
N ASP A 553 -11.51 -32.05 -16.91
CA ASP A 553 -11.57 -32.89 -15.72
C ASP A 553 -12.10 -32.09 -14.53
N ARG A 554 -12.71 -32.75 -13.54
CA ARG A 554 -13.13 -32.04 -12.31
C ARG A 554 -11.90 -31.49 -11.59
N PRO A 555 -11.93 -30.25 -11.06
CA PRO A 555 -10.82 -29.66 -10.31
C PRO A 555 -10.30 -30.56 -9.17
N GLU A 556 -11.20 -31.32 -8.53
CA GLU A 556 -10.90 -32.29 -7.46
C GLU A 556 -9.91 -33.40 -7.87
N PHE A 557 -9.75 -33.67 -9.16
CA PHE A 557 -8.83 -34.69 -9.68
C PHE A 557 -7.51 -34.11 -10.20
N LEU A 558 -7.36 -32.78 -10.15
CA LEU A 558 -6.14 -32.12 -10.59
C LEU A 558 -5.04 -32.29 -9.55
N PHE A 559 -3.85 -32.61 -10.03
CA PHE A 559 -2.68 -32.75 -9.17
C PHE A 559 -2.11 -31.38 -8.83
N GLY A 560 -1.81 -31.16 -7.56
CA GLY A 560 -1.11 -29.96 -7.11
C GLY A 560 -0.77 -29.99 -5.63
N VAL A 561 -0.13 -28.91 -5.17
CA VAL A 561 0.21 -28.72 -3.75
C VAL A 561 -0.99 -28.07 -3.08
N ASP A 562 -1.44 -28.65 -1.97
CA ASP A 562 -2.42 -28.09 -1.06
C ASP A 562 -1.71 -27.95 0.30
N MET A 563 -1.12 -26.77 0.54
CA MET A 563 -0.30 -26.52 1.73
C MET A 563 -1.14 -26.35 2.99
N ASN A 564 -2.42 -25.95 2.86
CA ASN A 564 -3.31 -25.75 4.00
C ASN A 564 -4.24 -26.95 4.27
N ASN A 565 -4.20 -27.96 3.39
CA ASN A 565 -4.93 -29.22 3.44
C ASN A 565 -6.45 -29.06 3.53
N ASN A 566 -7.01 -28.07 2.84
CA ASN A 566 -8.45 -27.80 2.79
C ASN A 566 -9.18 -28.53 1.65
N GLY A 567 -8.44 -29.28 0.81
CA GLY A 567 -8.98 -30.06 -0.30
C GLY A 567 -9.02 -29.31 -1.64
N ILE A 568 -8.53 -28.08 -1.71
CA ILE A 568 -8.33 -27.30 -2.93
C ILE A 568 -6.83 -27.08 -3.10
N VAL A 569 -6.30 -27.40 -4.28
CA VAL A 569 -4.89 -27.11 -4.59
C VAL A 569 -4.68 -25.60 -4.51
N ASP A 570 -3.62 -25.13 -3.85
CA ASP A 570 -3.39 -23.70 -3.55
C ASP A 570 -3.48 -22.80 -4.79
N ARG A 571 -3.06 -23.30 -5.96
CA ARG A 571 -3.15 -22.59 -7.26
C ARG A 571 -4.58 -22.18 -7.64
N PHE A 572 -5.59 -22.92 -7.17
CA PHE A 572 -7.01 -22.71 -7.50
C PHE A 572 -7.77 -22.03 -6.36
N GLU A 573 -7.08 -21.69 -5.26
CA GLU A 573 -7.69 -20.92 -4.20
C GLU A 573 -7.87 -19.48 -4.66
N ASN A 574 -9.03 -18.92 -4.34
CA ASN A 574 -9.27 -17.49 -4.39
C ASN A 574 -9.37 -17.05 -2.93
N ASP A 575 -8.54 -16.11 -2.49
CA ASP A 575 -8.73 -15.49 -1.20
C ASP A 575 -8.91 -13.96 -1.29
N ASN A 576 -8.49 -13.21 -0.28
CA ASN A 576 -8.59 -11.74 -0.29
C ASN A 576 -7.37 -11.17 0.46
N LEU A 577 -6.25 -11.87 0.32
CA LEU A 577 -5.00 -11.62 1.02
C LEU A 577 -3.96 -11.24 -0.04
N PRO A 578 -2.92 -10.47 0.33
CA PRO A 578 -1.86 -10.16 -0.61
C PRO A 578 -1.16 -11.42 -1.13
N ASP A 579 -0.79 -11.42 -2.42
CA ASP A 579 -0.07 -12.48 -3.13
C ASP A 579 1.39 -12.65 -2.65
N PHE A 580 1.57 -12.97 -1.37
CA PHE A 580 2.86 -13.35 -0.85
C PHE A 580 3.27 -14.74 -1.35
N LEU A 581 4.58 -14.96 -1.46
CA LEU A 581 5.12 -16.30 -1.72
C LEU A 581 4.69 -17.31 -0.63
N TYR A 582 4.50 -16.83 0.59
CA TYR A 582 4.04 -17.61 1.72
C TYR A 582 3.00 -16.79 2.50
N LYS A 583 1.85 -17.40 2.84
CA LYS A 583 0.82 -16.71 3.63
C LYS A 583 1.38 -16.30 5.00
N ARG A 584 0.85 -15.21 5.56
CA ARG A 584 1.21 -14.73 6.91
C ARG A 584 0.89 -15.77 7.98
N ASP A 585 1.54 -15.61 9.13
CA ASP A 585 1.39 -16.52 10.27
C ASP A 585 1.77 -17.96 9.91
N ARG A 586 2.79 -18.11 9.05
CA ARG A 586 3.32 -19.40 8.65
C ARG A 586 4.83 -19.42 8.78
N ARG A 587 5.33 -20.54 9.29
CA ARG A 587 6.75 -20.90 9.31
C ARG A 587 6.89 -22.36 8.96
N GLY A 588 7.87 -22.72 8.15
CA GLY A 588 7.96 -24.08 7.65
C GLY A 588 9.19 -24.33 6.80
N TYR A 589 9.27 -25.57 6.33
CA TYR A 589 10.28 -26.02 5.40
C TYR A 589 9.71 -27.13 4.53
N ASN A 590 10.12 -27.20 3.27
CA ASN A 590 9.83 -28.33 2.39
C ASN A 590 11.13 -28.82 1.74
N VAL A 591 11.23 -30.13 1.51
CA VAL A 591 12.38 -30.74 0.86
C VAL A 591 11.89 -31.75 -0.17
N TYR A 592 12.34 -31.58 -1.40
CA TYR A 592 12.08 -32.50 -2.51
C TYR A 592 13.41 -33.03 -3.01
N VAL A 593 13.51 -34.35 -3.15
CA VAL A 593 14.67 -35.01 -3.76
C VAL A 593 14.15 -35.98 -4.80
N GLY A 594 14.90 -36.13 -5.89
CA GLY A 594 14.55 -37.10 -6.90
C GLY A 594 15.73 -37.46 -7.79
N SER A 595 15.49 -38.42 -8.68
CA SER A 595 16.51 -38.94 -9.58
C SER A 595 15.94 -39.17 -10.98
N HIS A 596 16.75 -38.92 -11.99
CA HIS A 596 16.44 -39.24 -13.37
C HIS A 596 16.74 -40.73 -13.59
N LEU A 597 15.71 -41.48 -13.95
CA LEU A 597 15.83 -42.88 -14.39
C LEU A 597 16.27 -42.97 -15.85
N GLY A 598 16.15 -41.87 -16.60
CA GLY A 598 16.58 -41.68 -17.99
C GLY A 598 16.33 -40.22 -18.44
N PRO A 599 16.54 -39.88 -19.72
CA PRO A 599 16.30 -38.52 -20.23
C PRO A 599 14.84 -38.05 -20.11
N GLU A 600 13.90 -38.99 -20.14
CA GLU A 600 12.44 -38.72 -20.17
C GLU A 600 11.70 -39.19 -18.90
N ALA A 601 12.41 -39.76 -17.92
CA ALA A 601 11.80 -40.34 -16.72
C ALA A 601 12.51 -39.86 -15.45
N ARG A 602 11.73 -39.35 -14.49
CA ARG A 602 12.16 -38.90 -13.15
C ARG A 602 11.35 -39.60 -12.07
N LEU A 603 12.00 -39.87 -10.93
CA LEU A 603 11.44 -40.47 -9.73
C LEU A 603 11.60 -39.52 -8.55
#